data_AF-A0A8J7PYJ3-F1
#
_entry.id   AF-A0A8J7PYJ3-F1
#
_cell.length_a   1.000
_cell.length_b   1.000
_cell.length_c   1.000
_cell.angle_alpha   90.00
_cell.angle_beta   90.00
_cell.angle_gamma   90.00
#
_symmetry.space_group_name_H-M   'P 1'
#
loop_
_entity.id
_entity.type
_entity.pdbx_description
1 polymer ?
#
loop_
_entity_poly.entity_id
_entity_poly.type
_entity_poly.pdbx_seq_one_letter_code
_entity_poly.pdbx_strand_id
1 'polypeptide(L)' 'MANYTAADVKRLREITGAGMMDCKKALESNDGDFDKAVEYLRIKGAKDVGKRAERTT' A
#
# COMPACT_ATOMS: atom_id res chain seq x y z
N MET A 1 -11.91 -15.86 -5.64
CA MET A 1 -10.45 -15.96 -5.81
C MET A 1 -9.84 -14.63 -5.43
N ALA A 2 -8.88 -14.60 -4.51
CA ALA A 2 -8.10 -13.37 -4.33
C ALA A 2 -7.32 -13.13 -5.63
N ASN A 3 -7.55 -12.01 -6.30
CA ASN A 3 -6.83 -11.64 -7.53
C ASN A 3 -5.36 -11.25 -7.28
N TYR A 4 -4.88 -11.44 -6.05
CA TYR A 4 -3.51 -11.17 -5.63
C TYR A 4 -2.99 -12.31 -4.76
N THR A 5 -1.69 -12.60 -4.86
CA THR A 5 -1.03 -13.62 -4.05
C THR A 5 -0.35 -13.01 -2.83
N ALA A 6 -0.06 -13.83 -1.82
CA ALA A 6 0.76 -13.40 -0.69
C ALA A 6 2.17 -12.93 -1.11
N ALA A 7 2.68 -13.43 -2.24
CA ALA A 7 3.94 -12.98 -2.82
C ALA A 7 3.81 -11.56 -3.41
N ASP A 8 2.67 -11.23 -4.03
CA ASP A 8 2.41 -9.88 -4.55
C ASP A 8 2.29 -8.86 -3.43
N VAL A 9 1.59 -9.21 -2.34
CA VAL A 9 1.53 -8.36 -1.13
C VAL A 9 2.93 -8.11 -0.57
N LYS A 10 3.80 -9.13 -0.59
CA LYS A 10 5.18 -9.02 -0.09
C LYS A 10 6.04 -8.13 -1.00
N ARG A 11 6.01 -8.35 -2.32
CA ARG A 11 6.70 -7.49 -3.30
C ARG A 11 6.23 -6.04 -3.21
N LEU A 12 4.92 -5.84 -3.11
CA LEU A 12 4.31 -4.52 -3.00
C LEU A 12 4.82 -3.78 -1.76
N ARG A 13 4.93 -4.48 -0.62
CA ARG A 13 5.53 -3.97 0.61
C ARG A 13 7.01 -3.63 0.45
N GLU A 14 7.78 -4.46 -0.24
CA GLU A 14 9.21 -4.22 -0.46
C GLU A 14 9.47 -3.00 -1.36
N ILE A 15 8.62 -2.79 -2.37
CA ILE A 15 8.76 -1.67 -3.31
C ILE A 15 8.23 -0.36 -2.72
N THR A 16 7.07 -0.39 -2.07
CA THR A 16 6.41 0.82 -1.56
C THR A 16 6.82 1.19 -0.14
N GLY A 17 7.38 0.24 0.61
CA GLY A 17 7.65 0.39 2.05
C GLY A 17 6.41 0.49 2.93
N ALA A 18 5.21 0.30 2.36
CA ALA A 18 3.95 0.44 3.07
C ALA A 18 3.67 -0.74 4.03
N GLY A 19 2.78 -0.52 5.02
CA GLY A 19 2.36 -1.57 5.94
C GLY A 19 1.70 -2.76 5.22
N MET A 20 1.80 -3.96 5.79
CA MET A 20 1.20 -5.19 5.23
C MET A 20 -0.31 -5.05 5.04
N MET A 21 -0.98 -4.32 5.94
CA MET A 21 -2.42 -4.03 5.84
C MET A 21 -2.74 -3.08 4.69
N ASP A 22 -1.90 -2.07 4.46
CA ASP A 22 -2.05 -1.15 3.34
C ASP A 22 -1.85 -1.87 2.02
N CYS A 23 -0.84 -2.75 1.93
CA CYS A 23 -0.60 -3.58 0.75
C CYS A 23 -1.79 -4.49 0.42
N LYS A 24 -2.38 -5.13 1.43
CA LYS A 24 -3.60 -5.93 1.25
C LYS A 24 -4.78 -5.07 0.79
N LYS A 25 -5.03 -3.93 1.44
CA LYS A 25 -6.12 -3.02 1.05
C LYS A 25 -5.94 -2.46 -0.35
N ALA A 26 -4.71 -2.11 -0.73
CA ALA A 26 -4.38 -1.60 -2.05
C ALA A 26 -4.65 -2.66 -3.11
N LEU A 27 -4.18 -3.90 -2.90
CA LEU A 27 -4.44 -4.99 -3.84
C LEU A 27 -5.92 -5.36 -3.87
N GLU A 28 -6.62 -5.33 -2.74
CA GLU A 28 -8.06 -5.62 -2.69
C GLU A 28 -8.92 -4.55 -3.38
N SER A 29 -8.58 -3.26 -3.23
CA SER A 29 -9.30 -2.16 -3.87
C SER A 29 -8.96 -1.97 -5.35
N ASN A 30 -7.87 -2.57 -5.81
CA ASN A 30 -7.43 -2.53 -7.20
C ASN A 30 -7.56 -3.89 -7.90
N ASP A 31 -8.37 -4.81 -7.36
CA ASP A 31 -8.61 -6.14 -7.97
C ASP A 31 -7.33 -6.93 -8.25
N GLY A 32 -6.31 -6.76 -7.41
CA GLY A 32 -5.00 -7.43 -7.54
C GLY A 32 -4.06 -6.81 -8.57
N ASP A 33 -4.42 -5.66 -9.15
CA ASP A 33 -3.58 -4.90 -10.05
C ASP A 33 -2.38 -4.31 -9.29
N PHE A 34 -1.21 -4.89 -9.53
CA PHE A 34 0.03 -4.54 -8.84
C PHE A 34 0.45 -3.09 -9.11
N ASP A 35 0.32 -2.63 -10.36
CA ASP A 35 0.76 -1.30 -10.78
C ASP A 35 -0.11 -0.22 -10.11
N LYS A 36 -1.43 -0.41 -10.14
CA LYS A 36 -2.36 0.47 -9.43
C LYS A 36 -2.19 0.41 -7.92
N ALA A 37 -1.90 -0.76 -7.36
CA ALA A 37 -1.67 -0.89 -5.92
C ALA A 37 -0.38 -0.17 -5.49
N VAL A 38 0.68 -0.19 -6.29
CA VAL A 38 1.93 0.57 -6.04
C VAL A 38 1.62 2.07 -6.02
N GLU A 39 0.92 2.57 -7.04
CA GLU A 39 0.59 3.98 -7.15
C GLU A 39 -0.36 4.44 -6.03
N TYR A 40 -1.37 3.63 -5.73
CA TYR A 40 -2.29 3.87 -4.61
C TYR A 40 -1.54 3.99 -3.28
N LEU A 41 -0.60 3.09 -3.00
CA LEU A 41 0.21 3.13 -1.79
C LEU A 41 1.18 4.30 -1.75
N ARG A 42 1.74 4.69 -2.90
CA ARG A 42 2.64 5.84 -2.98
C ARG A 42 1.89 7.14 -2.67
N ILE A 43 0.68 7.30 -3.22
CA ILE A 43 -0.20 8.45 -2.94
C ILE A 43 -0.69 8.42 -1.48
N LYS A 44 -1.05 7.24 -0.96
CA LYS A 44 -1.51 7.09 0.42
C LYS A 44 -0.39 7.32 1.44
N GLY A 45 0.81 6.80 1.17
CA GLY A 45 2.00 6.99 2.01
C GLY A 45 2.39 8.46 2.12
N ALA A 46 2.28 9.22 1.03
CA ALA A 46 2.50 10.68 1.06
C ALA A 46 1.51 11.40 2.01
N LYS A 47 0.25 10.96 2.08
CA LYS A 47 -0.76 11.53 2.98
C LYS A 47 -0.52 11.16 4.44
N ASP A 48 -0.04 9.96 4.72
CA ASP A 48 0.25 9.49 6.09
C ASP A 48 1.49 10.18 6.69
N VAL A 49 2.49 10.50 5.86
CA VAL A 49 3.65 11.31 6.27
C VAL A 49 3.23 12.71 6.70
N GLY A 50 2.26 13.32 6.00
CA GLY A 50 1.70 14.62 6.38
C GLY A 50 1.08 14.64 7.79
N LYS A 51 0.41 13.55 8.19
CA LYS A 51 -0.23 13.45 9.53
C LYS A 51 0.74 13.12 10.66
N ARG A 52 1.93 12.58 10.37
CA ARG A 52 2.96 12.38 11.39
C ARG A 52 3.68 13.67 11.79
N ALA A 53 3.70 14.67 10.92
CA ALA A 53 4.23 15.99 11.26
C ALA A 53 3.37 16.71 12.31
N GLU A 54 2.08 16.38 12.41
CA GLU A 54 1.17 16.99 13.40
C GLU A 54 1.19 16.29 14.76
N ARG A 55 1.85 15.12 14.89
CA ARG A 55 1.94 14.36 16.15
C ARG A 55 3.26 14.58 16.89
N THR A 56 3.77 15.80 16.84
CA THR A 56 4.83 16.31 17.72
C THR A 56 4.43 17.69 18.23
N THR A 57 3.42 17.73 19.09
CA THR A 57 3.27 18.69 20.20
C THR A 57 2.41 18.08 21.29
#